data_AF-A0A932WRA0-F1
#
_entry.id   AF-A0A932WRA0-F1
#
_cell.length_a   1.000
_cell.length_b   1.000
_cell.length_c   1.000
_cell.angle_alpha   90.00
_cell.angle_beta   90.00
_cell.angle_gamma   90.00
#
_symmetry.space_group_name_H-M   'P 1'
#
loop_
_entity.id
_entity.type
_entity.pdbx_description
1 polymer ?
#
loop_
_entity_poly.entity_id
_entity_poly.type
_entity_poly.pdbx_seq_one_letter_code
_entity_poly.pdbx_strand_id
1 'polypeptide(L)'
;MPYGPRTSPLKSFKFDELARDGRHEDLLWGNGGFLSALALGESFAESGWELRADRGREFSGMPWFAAADGGDEMQPSAELWLRDRGAERVASLGLTPLFSVQGADAVQLGGLVGLTGKPLVGRWN
;
A
#
# COMPACT_ATOMS: atom_id res chain seq x y z
N MET A 1 3.43 3.15 -12.10
CA MET A 1 2.47 3.16 -13.22
C MET A 1 3.15 2.52 -14.43
N PRO A 2 2.55 1.50 -15.05
CA PRO A 2 3.14 0.78 -16.18
C PRO A 2 3.34 1.69 -17.40
N TYR A 3 4.36 1.40 -18.21
CA TYR A 3 4.60 2.10 -19.45
C TYR A 3 3.58 1.70 -20.51
N GLY A 4 3.02 2.69 -21.19
CA GLY A 4 2.04 2.43 -22.24
C GLY A 4 1.55 3.71 -22.91
N PRO A 5 0.95 3.61 -24.11
CA PRO A 5 0.48 4.77 -24.86
C PRO A 5 -0.58 5.60 -24.14
N ARG A 6 -1.41 4.95 -23.30
CA ARG A 6 -2.48 5.60 -22.52
C ARG A 6 -2.09 5.97 -21.08
N THR A 7 -0.94 5.48 -20.61
CA THR A 7 -0.47 5.67 -19.23
C THR A 7 0.81 6.52 -19.22
N SER A 8 1.98 5.90 -19.24
CA SER A 8 3.29 6.56 -19.29
C SER A 8 3.98 6.23 -20.62
N PRO A 9 3.88 7.08 -21.65
CA PRO A 9 4.48 6.79 -22.95
C PRO A 9 5.99 7.04 -22.94
N LEU A 10 6.75 6.15 -23.57
CA LEU A 10 8.18 6.34 -23.81
C LEU A 10 8.41 7.27 -25.00
N LYS A 11 9.46 8.11 -24.92
CA LYS A 11 9.86 9.02 -26.01
C LYS A 11 10.67 8.32 -27.11
N SER A 12 11.33 7.20 -26.79
CA SER A 12 12.33 6.59 -27.66
C SER A 12 11.73 5.59 -28.66
N PHE A 13 10.68 4.85 -28.30
CA PHE A 13 10.02 3.87 -29.15
C PHE A 13 8.62 3.55 -28.63
N LYS A 14 7.79 2.93 -29.49
CA LYS A 14 6.46 2.45 -29.09
C LYS A 14 6.61 1.22 -28.21
N PHE A 15 6.17 1.33 -26.96
CA PHE A 15 6.22 0.26 -25.96
C PHE A 15 4.92 0.26 -25.17
N ASP A 16 4.47 -0.94 -24.82
CA ASP A 16 3.31 -1.18 -23.97
C ASP A 16 3.63 -2.37 -23.06
N GLU A 17 3.83 -2.08 -21.77
CA GLU A 17 4.24 -3.04 -20.75
C GLU A 17 3.15 -4.08 -20.48
N LEU A 18 1.88 -3.72 -20.67
CA LEU A 18 0.71 -4.55 -20.36
C LEU A 18 -0.06 -4.97 -21.62
N ALA A 19 0.62 -5.08 -22.75
CA ALA A 19 0.01 -5.45 -24.03
C ALA A 19 -0.73 -6.81 -24.03
N ARG A 20 -0.50 -7.66 -23.02
CA ARG A 20 -1.16 -8.97 -22.82
C ARG A 20 -2.03 -8.91 -21.57
N ASP A 21 -3.23 -8.37 -21.70
CA ASP A 21 -4.31 -8.33 -20.69
C ASP A 21 -3.96 -7.80 -19.27
N GLY A 22 -2.72 -7.32 -19.06
CA GLY A 22 -2.25 -6.65 -17.85
C GLY A 22 -2.52 -7.38 -16.55
N ARG A 23 -1.89 -8.54 -16.31
CA ARG A 23 -2.13 -9.30 -15.08
C ARG A 23 -1.48 -8.65 -13.87
N HIS A 24 -2.05 -8.96 -12.70
CA HIS A 24 -1.58 -8.47 -11.41
C HIS A 24 -0.09 -8.78 -11.17
N GLU A 25 0.37 -9.97 -11.56
CA GLU A 25 1.74 -10.44 -11.37
C GLU A 25 2.74 -9.75 -12.30
N ASP A 26 2.25 -9.09 -13.35
CA ASP A 26 3.09 -8.36 -14.30
C ASP A 26 3.42 -6.93 -13.81
N LEU A 27 2.83 -6.50 -12.68
CA LEU A 27 3.10 -5.21 -12.05
C LEU A 27 4.33 -5.23 -11.14
N LEU A 28 5.03 -4.09 -11.08
CA LEU A 28 6.15 -3.88 -10.15
C LEU A 28 5.63 -3.57 -8.73
N TRP A 29 5.35 -4.62 -7.95
CA TRP A 29 4.92 -4.48 -6.56
C TRP A 29 6.06 -4.03 -5.63
N GLY A 30 5.75 -3.06 -4.77
CA GLY A 30 6.62 -2.61 -3.69
C GLY A 30 6.42 -3.42 -2.41
N ASN A 31 7.47 -3.54 -1.59
CA ASN A 31 7.35 -4.16 -0.27
C ASN A 31 6.66 -3.19 0.72
N GLY A 32 5.54 -3.61 1.31
CA GLY A 32 4.78 -2.80 2.28
C GLY A 32 5.57 -2.43 3.55
N GLY A 33 6.63 -3.16 3.89
CA GLY A 33 7.49 -2.86 5.05
C GLY A 33 8.18 -1.49 4.95
N PHE A 34 8.37 -0.95 3.75
CA PHE A 34 8.87 0.43 3.59
C PHE A 34 7.90 1.47 4.14
N LEU A 35 6.58 1.25 3.98
CA LEU A 35 5.56 2.12 4.55
C LEU A 35 5.48 1.99 6.07
N SER A 36 5.75 0.81 6.62
CA SER A 36 5.87 0.63 8.08
C SER A 36 7.05 1.41 8.66
N ALA A 37 8.20 1.39 7.98
CA ALA A 37 9.37 2.17 8.38
C ALA A 37 9.10 3.69 8.27
N LEU A 38 8.43 4.12 7.19
CA LEU A 38 8.03 5.51 7.01
C LEU A 38 7.06 5.97 8.12
N ALA A 39 6.04 5.18 8.45
CA ALA A 39 5.09 5.48 9.52
C ALA A 39 5.78 5.70 10.88
N LEU A 40 6.76 4.85 11.22
CA LEU A 40 7.56 5.00 12.44
C LEU A 40 8.43 6.27 12.38
N GLY A 41 9.09 6.52 11.26
CA GLY A 41 9.93 7.69 11.06
C GLY A 41 9.15 9.00 11.19
N GLU A 42 7.97 9.07 10.57
CA GLU A 42 7.07 10.23 10.67
C GLU A 42 6.53 10.40 12.10
N SER A 43 6.12 9.32 12.77
CA SER A 43 5.66 9.41 14.15
C SER A 43 6.79 9.88 15.09
N PHE A 44 8.03 9.44 14.87
CA PHE A 44 9.20 9.94 15.59
C PHE A 44 9.48 11.41 15.27
N ALA A 45 9.35 11.83 14.01
CA ALA A 45 9.53 13.24 13.63
C ALA A 45 8.49 14.15 14.31
N GLU A 46 7.26 13.65 14.50
CA GLU A 46 6.16 14.38 15.14
C GLU A 46 6.28 14.45 16.68
N SER A 47 6.76 13.38 17.32
CA SER A 47 6.64 13.21 18.79
C SER A 47 7.89 12.65 19.50
N GLY A 48 9.00 12.49 18.77
CA GLY A 48 10.22 11.91 19.31
C GLY A 48 10.01 10.50 19.84
N TRP A 49 10.52 10.22 21.04
CA TRP A 49 10.36 8.90 21.68
C TRP A 49 8.97 8.68 22.29
N GLU A 50 8.06 9.66 22.26
CA GLU A 50 6.65 9.45 22.63
C GLU A 50 5.80 8.94 21.44
N LEU A 51 6.46 8.42 20.40
CA LEU A 51 5.82 7.92 19.19
C LEU A 51 4.83 6.79 19.46
N ARG A 52 3.85 6.67 18.57
CA ARG A 52 2.75 5.72 18.68
C ARG A 52 2.78 4.75 17.50
N ALA A 53 3.51 3.65 17.66
CA ALA A 53 3.63 2.61 16.64
C ALA A 53 2.30 1.90 16.34
N ASP A 54 1.39 1.86 17.31
CA ASP A 54 0.05 1.28 17.20
C ASP A 54 -0.94 2.13 16.39
N ARG A 55 -0.56 3.36 16.03
CA ARG A 55 -1.39 4.25 15.24
C ARG A 55 -1.25 3.93 13.76
N GLY A 56 -2.34 3.49 13.13
CA GLY A 56 -2.41 3.34 11.69
C GLY A 56 -2.21 4.66 10.96
N ARG A 57 -1.80 4.59 9.69
CA ARG A 57 -1.50 5.77 8.86
C ARG A 57 -1.96 5.54 7.41
N GLU A 58 -2.52 6.58 6.82
CA GLU A 58 -2.85 6.62 5.39
C GLU A 58 -1.68 7.24 4.61
N PHE A 59 -1.37 6.66 3.45
CA PHE A 59 -0.40 7.19 2.50
C PHE A 59 -1.12 7.47 1.18
N SER A 60 -1.11 8.73 0.76
CA SER A 60 -1.72 9.21 -0.49
C SER A 60 -0.68 9.35 -1.61
N GLY A 61 -1.14 9.60 -2.84
CA GLY A 61 -0.27 9.71 -4.01
C GLY A 61 0.28 8.37 -4.48
N MET A 62 -0.43 7.29 -4.17
CA MET A 62 -0.02 5.94 -4.53
C MET A 62 -0.26 5.66 -6.01
N PRO A 63 0.60 4.87 -6.68
CA PRO A 63 0.39 4.52 -8.08
C PRO A 63 -0.89 3.68 -8.25
N TRP A 64 -1.78 4.13 -9.11
CA TRP A 64 -2.94 3.38 -9.56
C TRP A 64 -2.84 3.08 -11.06
N PHE A 65 -3.61 2.09 -11.52
CA PHE A 65 -3.69 1.69 -12.92
C PHE A 65 -5.14 1.33 -13.27
N ALA A 66 -5.63 1.73 -14.44
CA ALA A 66 -6.92 1.27 -14.96
C ALA A 66 -6.67 0.27 -16.09
N ALA A 67 -7.23 -0.94 -15.97
CA ALA A 67 -7.12 -1.95 -17.01
C ALA A 67 -7.90 -1.50 -18.26
N ALA A 68 -7.41 -1.92 -19.43
CA ALA A 68 -7.86 -1.39 -20.72
C ALA A 68 -9.13 -2.05 -21.27
N ASP A 69 -9.62 -3.10 -20.63
CA ASP A 69 -10.68 -4.00 -21.08
C ASP A 69 -12.10 -3.51 -20.75
N GLY A 70 -12.27 -2.21 -20.52
CA GLY A 70 -13.58 -1.55 -20.59
C GLY A 70 -14.41 -1.58 -19.31
N GLY A 71 -13.82 -2.01 -18.19
CA GLY A 71 -14.33 -1.65 -16.87
C GLY A 71 -13.71 -0.33 -16.41
N ASP A 72 -14.51 0.62 -15.95
CA ASP A 72 -14.04 1.80 -15.18
C ASP A 72 -13.43 1.39 -13.81
N GLU A 73 -12.93 0.15 -13.68
CA GLU A 73 -12.40 -0.41 -12.45
C GLU A 73 -10.92 -0.05 -12.32
N MET A 74 -10.67 0.86 -11.38
CA MET A 74 -9.33 1.23 -10.94
C MET A 74 -8.71 0.05 -10.18
N GLN A 75 -7.54 -0.41 -10.63
CA GLN A 75 -6.74 -1.40 -9.91
C GLN A 75 -6.26 -0.79 -8.57
N PRO A 76 -6.44 -1.51 -7.45
CA PRO A 76 -6.00 -1.06 -6.14
C PRO A 76 -4.48 -0.84 -6.07
N SER A 77 -4.06 0.15 -5.28
CA SER A 77 -2.65 0.50 -5.05
C SER A 77 -1.90 -0.52 -4.17
N ALA A 78 -2.64 -1.28 -3.36
CA ALA A 78 -2.20 -2.49 -2.66
C ALA A 78 -2.84 -3.72 -3.31
N GLU A 79 -2.23 -4.90 -3.16
CA GLU A 79 -2.64 -6.12 -3.87
C GLU A 79 -4.11 -6.52 -3.62
N LEU A 80 -4.67 -6.18 -2.46
CA LEU A 80 -6.05 -6.52 -2.10
C LEU A 80 -6.86 -5.29 -1.64
N TRP A 81 -8.13 -5.29 -2.04
CA TRP A 81 -9.17 -4.53 -1.35
C TRP A 81 -9.53 -5.25 -0.06
N LEU A 82 -9.16 -4.69 1.09
CA LEU A 82 -9.63 -5.19 2.38
C LEU A 82 -10.73 -4.28 2.91
N ARG A 83 -11.85 -4.87 3.29
CA ARG A 83 -12.83 -4.22 4.16
C ARG A 83 -12.28 -4.18 5.59
N ASP A 84 -12.78 -3.28 6.42
CA ASP A 84 -12.34 -3.12 7.82
C ASP A 84 -12.29 -4.46 8.58
N ARG A 85 -13.31 -5.31 8.44
CA ARG A 85 -13.34 -6.65 9.07
C ARG A 85 -12.19 -7.56 8.62
N GLY A 86 -11.76 -7.44 7.37
CA GLY A 86 -10.62 -8.19 6.84
C GLY A 86 -9.31 -7.70 7.45
N ALA A 87 -9.14 -6.37 7.53
CA ALA A 87 -7.98 -5.76 8.19
C ALA A 87 -7.92 -6.14 9.69
N GLU A 88 -9.04 -6.09 10.40
CA GLU A 88 -9.17 -6.54 11.80
C GLU A 88 -8.79 -8.02 11.94
N ARG A 89 -9.22 -8.87 10.98
CA ARG A 89 -8.87 -10.29 11.01
C ARG A 89 -7.37 -10.51 10.82
N VAL A 90 -6.74 -9.80 9.88
CA VAL A 90 -5.29 -9.85 9.69
C VAL A 90 -4.56 -9.36 10.94
N ALA A 91 -5.01 -8.26 11.53
CA ALA A 91 -4.47 -7.74 12.80
C ALA A 91 -4.58 -8.75 13.95
N SER A 92 -5.69 -9.49 14.02
CA SER A 92 -5.89 -10.54 15.03
C SER A 92 -4.88 -11.70 14.95
N LEU A 93 -4.20 -11.86 13.81
CA LEU A 93 -3.15 -12.85 13.58
C LEU A 93 -1.75 -12.33 13.93
N GLY A 94 -1.62 -11.11 14.47
CA GLY A 94 -0.31 -10.50 14.76
C GLY A 94 0.40 -9.96 13.51
N LEU A 95 -0.35 -9.70 12.44
CA LEU A 95 0.13 -9.10 11.20
C LEU A 95 -0.35 -7.66 11.09
N THR A 96 0.47 -6.78 10.53
CA THR A 96 0.04 -5.41 10.21
C THR A 96 -0.59 -5.39 8.82
N PRO A 97 -1.90 -5.10 8.68
CA PRO A 97 -2.53 -5.03 7.36
C PRO A 97 -2.10 -3.76 6.62
N LEU A 98 -1.93 -3.89 5.30
CA LEU A 98 -1.79 -2.79 4.35
C LEU A 98 -2.81 -3.01 3.25
N PHE A 99 -3.66 -2.02 2.98
CA PHE A 99 -4.76 -2.18 2.04
C PHE A 99 -5.12 -0.89 1.32
N SER A 100 -5.76 -1.02 0.16
CA SER A 100 -6.16 0.14 -0.64
C SER A 100 -7.39 0.83 -0.09
N VAL A 101 -7.43 2.15 -0.20
CA VAL A 101 -8.59 2.98 0.14
C VAL A 101 -9.50 3.11 -1.08
N GLN A 102 -10.75 2.70 -0.95
CA GLN A 102 -11.67 2.65 -2.10
C GLN A 102 -11.95 4.05 -2.64
N GLY A 103 -11.73 4.24 -3.95
CA GLY A 103 -11.98 5.51 -4.63
C GLY A 103 -10.93 6.59 -4.40
N ALA A 104 -9.78 6.24 -3.83
CA ALA A 104 -8.64 7.14 -3.62
C ALA A 104 -7.33 6.52 -4.12
N ASP A 105 -6.38 7.36 -4.50
CA ASP A 105 -4.98 6.99 -4.77
C ASP A 105 -4.19 6.83 -3.46
N ALA A 106 -4.75 6.05 -2.53
CA ALA A 106 -4.24 5.92 -1.19
C ALA A 106 -4.25 4.48 -0.69
N VAL A 107 -3.34 4.20 0.24
CA VAL A 107 -3.29 2.95 1.02
C VAL A 107 -3.34 3.25 2.50
N GLN A 108 -4.02 2.40 3.25
CA GLN A 108 -4.10 2.44 4.69
C GLN A 108 -3.20 1.36 5.29
N LEU A 109 -2.27 1.78 6.14
CA LEU A 109 -1.49 0.91 7.01
C LEU A 109 -2.19 0.82 8.37
N GLY A 110 -2.39 -0.40 8.85
CA GLY A 110 -2.87 -0.66 10.21
C GLY A 110 -1.83 -0.27 11.27
N GLY A 111 -2.24 -0.28 12.53
CA GLY A 111 -1.30 -0.11 13.65
C GLY A 111 -0.24 -1.21 13.64
N LEU A 112 1.02 -0.84 13.87
CA LEU A 112 2.11 -1.81 13.92
C LEU A 112 1.99 -2.68 15.16
N VAL A 113 2.05 -3.99 14.95
CA VAL A 113 1.99 -5.01 16.00
C VAL A 113 3.25 -5.86 15.99
N GLY A 114 3.65 -6.36 17.15
CA GLY A 114 4.71 -7.36 17.23
C GLY A 114 4.23 -8.70 16.66
N LEU A 115 5.17 -9.52 16.17
CA LEU A 115 4.88 -10.84 15.57
C LEU A 115 4.15 -11.82 16.50
N THR A 116 4.13 -11.55 17.80
CA THR A 116 3.41 -12.35 18.81
C THR A 116 1.97 -11.88 19.03
N GLY A 117 1.48 -10.89 18.26
CA GLY A 117 0.19 -10.23 18.46
C GLY A 117 0.17 -9.25 19.65
N LYS A 118 1.30 -9.08 20.34
CA LYS A 118 1.47 -8.07 21.39
C LYS A 118 1.83 -6.72 20.78
N PRO A 119 1.67 -5.60 21.52
CA PRO A 119 2.16 -4.30 21.07
C PRO A 119 3.62 -4.35 20.65
N LEU A 120 3.97 -3.62 19.59
CA LEU A 120 5.36 -3.47 19.15
C LEU A 120 6.14 -2.69 20.22
N VAL A 121 7.18 -3.33 20.78
CA VAL A 121 8.00 -2.76 21.84
C VAL A 121 9.27 -2.13 21.26
N GLY A 122 9.65 -0.97 21.78
CA GLY A 122 10.87 -0.24 21.45
C GLY A 122 11.17 0.81 22.51
N ARG A 123 12.08 1.76 22.24
CA ARG A 123 12.41 2.80 23.24
C ARG A 123 11.24 3.76 23.54
N TRP A 124 10.19 3.71 22.73
CA TRP A 124 8.96 4.48 22.89
C TRP A 124 7.93 3.85 23.84
N ASN A 125 8.21 2.66 24.41
CA ASN A 125 7.35 1.98 25.38
C ASN A 125 8.09 0.93 26.23
#